data_AF-A0A662VQ33-F1
#
_entry.id   AF-A0A662VQ33-F1
#
_cell.length_a   1.000
_cell.length_b   1.000
_cell.length_c   1.000
_cell.angle_alpha   90.00
_cell.angle_beta   90.00
_cell.angle_gamma   90.00
#
_symmetry.space_group_name_H-M   'P 1'
#
loop_
_entity.id
_entity.type
_entity.pdbx_description
1 polymer ?
#
loop_
_entity_poly.entity_id
_entity_poly.type
_entity_poly.pdbx_seq_one_letter_code
_entity_poly.pdbx_strand_id
1 'polypeptide(L)'
;MDIEGYARRMLKYGDNKVLEKLTERIIEIKGWDKEKAENWARAVIVEVKNAYSKTSELLDYYKSGVSMGEFGVGSRGKGDFYVHSKIAEVIGDTSAVISTRDLDDAGVVRYNGIYISVAIDGIHSRLSEFPFIAGFHVTRAAMRDVYVMGAKPIAVFSDIHIADDGDVSKIFDHIAGITTVCELTNVPLVSGSTLRIGGDMVIGERMTGGVGCVGVSDFITPRKDAKDGDVILLTEGAGGGTIATTAIYYGMHEIVDETINIDFIKACEAIFEKDLVRKIHSMSDVTNGGIRGDAEEISRVSKNALVFDYEEVRRCVNKKVLDMLDELEIDFMGVSIDSLMVICDKDAANEVIKAVEGVGVKIREVGWVESGKGAFVVENGVKKPIKPKFRESAYTPLKKVVGEGTPRNFEEMRKKVDEAVFKAIEKKRKVIEKLRNRATTKLI
;
A
#
# COMPACT_ATOMS: atom_id res chain seq x y z
N MET A 1 -11.78 -19.81 0.97
CA MET A 1 -10.86 -20.63 1.81
C MET A 1 -10.08 -21.48 0.84
N ASP A 2 -8.76 -21.54 0.94
CA ASP A 2 -7.96 -22.43 0.09
C ASP A 2 -8.11 -23.90 0.56
N ILE A 3 -8.42 -24.80 -0.37
CA ILE A 3 -8.64 -26.23 -0.10
C ILE A 3 -7.35 -26.95 0.27
N GLU A 4 -6.20 -26.46 -0.21
CA GLU A 4 -4.88 -26.96 0.19
C GLU A 4 -4.71 -26.71 1.70
N GLY A 5 -4.91 -25.46 2.13
CA GLY A 5 -4.94 -25.05 3.54
C GLY A 5 -5.90 -25.87 4.42
N TYR A 6 -7.07 -26.22 3.90
CA TYR A 6 -8.02 -27.08 4.60
C TYR A 6 -7.49 -28.51 4.74
N ALA A 7 -7.05 -29.13 3.65
CA ALA A 7 -6.49 -30.48 3.62
C ALA A 7 -5.32 -30.63 4.61
N ARG A 8 -4.37 -29.66 4.58
CA ARG A 8 -3.24 -29.55 5.52
C ARG A 8 -3.64 -29.68 6.98
N ARG A 9 -4.72 -28.99 7.39
CA ARG A 9 -5.21 -29.03 8.77
C ARG A 9 -5.89 -30.34 9.12
N MET A 10 -6.50 -30.99 8.13
CA MET A 10 -7.34 -32.16 8.32
C MET A 10 -6.56 -33.49 8.23
N LEU A 11 -5.42 -33.53 7.55
CA LEU A 11 -4.63 -34.76 7.36
C LEU A 11 -4.20 -35.44 8.67
N LYS A 12 -4.04 -34.67 9.76
CA LYS A 12 -3.77 -35.23 11.10
C LYS A 12 -4.90 -36.11 11.65
N TYR A 13 -6.09 -36.07 11.05
CA TYR A 13 -7.24 -36.90 11.41
C TYR A 13 -7.48 -38.08 10.46
N GLY A 14 -6.56 -38.32 9.51
CA GLY A 14 -6.59 -39.45 8.58
C GLY A 14 -7.24 -39.14 7.22
N ASP A 15 -6.70 -39.78 6.18
CA ASP A 15 -7.04 -39.54 4.77
C ASP A 15 -8.54 -39.64 4.47
N ASN A 16 -9.21 -40.69 4.95
CA ASN A 16 -10.64 -40.92 4.66
C ASN A 16 -11.52 -39.77 5.16
N LYS A 17 -11.19 -39.21 6.34
CA LYS A 17 -11.92 -38.09 6.91
C LYS A 17 -11.66 -36.79 6.15
N VAL A 18 -10.44 -36.58 5.66
CA VAL A 18 -10.11 -35.43 4.80
C VAL A 18 -10.86 -35.55 3.49
N LEU A 19 -10.86 -36.72 2.87
CA LEU A 19 -11.53 -37.00 1.61
C LEU A 19 -13.02 -36.72 1.72
N GLU A 20 -13.69 -37.29 2.72
CA GLU A 20 -15.12 -37.08 2.97
C GLU A 20 -15.43 -35.58 3.08
N LYS A 21 -14.71 -34.87 3.97
CA LYS A 21 -14.99 -33.46 4.24
C LYS A 21 -14.62 -32.53 3.10
N LEU A 22 -13.55 -32.79 2.36
CA LEU A 22 -13.23 -32.03 1.14
C LEU A 22 -14.29 -32.25 0.07
N THR A 23 -14.72 -33.50 -0.13
CA THR A 23 -15.75 -33.83 -1.12
C THR A 23 -17.05 -33.09 -0.81
N GLU A 24 -17.52 -33.13 0.45
CA GLU A 24 -18.70 -32.38 0.90
C GLU A 24 -18.60 -30.88 0.58
N ARG A 25 -17.45 -30.26 0.89
CA ARG A 25 -17.23 -28.83 0.65
C ARG A 25 -17.13 -28.48 -0.83
N ILE A 26 -16.50 -29.33 -1.64
CA ILE A 26 -16.40 -29.11 -3.09
C ILE A 26 -17.80 -29.19 -3.71
N ILE A 27 -18.63 -30.16 -3.31
CA ILE A 27 -20.03 -30.26 -3.77
C ILE A 27 -20.80 -29.01 -3.36
N GLU A 28 -20.69 -28.59 -2.10
CA GLU A 28 -21.38 -27.41 -1.57
C GLU A 28 -21.06 -26.14 -2.35
N ILE A 29 -19.78 -25.91 -2.68
CA ILE A 29 -19.35 -24.63 -3.26
C ILE A 29 -19.38 -24.66 -4.80
N LYS A 30 -18.91 -25.74 -5.42
CA LYS A 30 -18.82 -25.86 -6.90
C LYS A 30 -20.07 -26.47 -7.54
N GLY A 31 -20.98 -27.06 -6.75
CA GLY A 31 -22.18 -27.72 -7.26
C GLY A 31 -21.90 -28.97 -8.11
N TRP A 32 -20.70 -29.54 -8.02
CA TRP A 32 -20.32 -30.72 -8.79
C TRP A 32 -20.99 -31.99 -8.27
N ASP A 33 -21.11 -32.99 -9.13
CA ASP A 33 -21.47 -34.32 -8.70
C ASP A 33 -20.42 -34.92 -7.75
N LYS A 34 -20.85 -35.91 -6.98
CA LYS A 34 -20.03 -36.53 -5.94
C LYS A 34 -18.77 -37.18 -6.50
N GLU A 35 -18.86 -37.83 -7.66
CA GLU A 35 -17.72 -38.56 -8.23
C GLU A 35 -16.60 -37.60 -8.62
N LYS A 36 -16.94 -36.52 -9.32
CA LYS A 36 -16.00 -35.47 -9.69
C LYS A 36 -15.39 -34.79 -8.46
N ALA A 37 -16.21 -34.45 -7.47
CA ALA A 37 -15.75 -33.83 -6.24
C ALA A 37 -14.80 -34.74 -5.44
N GLU A 38 -15.10 -36.04 -5.37
CA GLU A 38 -14.27 -37.02 -4.68
C GLU A 38 -12.93 -37.23 -5.39
N ASN A 39 -12.93 -37.32 -6.72
CA ASN A 39 -11.70 -37.40 -7.52
C ASN A 39 -10.81 -36.17 -7.31
N TRP A 40 -11.40 -34.97 -7.30
CA TRP A 40 -10.67 -33.73 -7.01
C TRP A 40 -10.08 -33.74 -5.60
N ALA A 41 -10.87 -34.11 -4.60
CA ALA A 41 -10.41 -34.21 -3.22
C ALA A 41 -9.24 -35.20 -3.05
N ARG A 42 -9.25 -36.35 -3.77
CA ARG A 42 -8.11 -37.27 -3.79
C ARG A 42 -6.86 -36.63 -4.37
N ALA A 43 -6.97 -35.91 -5.48
CA ALA A 43 -5.84 -35.21 -6.10
C ALA A 43 -5.23 -34.18 -5.13
N VAL A 44 -6.07 -33.36 -4.49
CA VAL A 44 -5.65 -32.40 -3.46
C VAL A 44 -4.88 -33.09 -2.34
N ILE A 45 -5.37 -34.22 -1.83
CA ILE A 45 -4.69 -34.98 -0.76
C ILE A 45 -3.30 -35.45 -1.21
N VAL A 46 -3.17 -35.97 -2.44
CA VAL A 46 -1.89 -36.42 -2.99
C VAL A 46 -0.91 -35.26 -3.10
N GLU A 47 -1.32 -34.14 -3.70
CA GLU A 47 -0.47 -32.96 -3.86
C GLU A 47 -0.01 -32.40 -2.52
N VAL A 48 -0.93 -32.27 -1.56
CA VAL A 48 -0.62 -31.77 -0.22
C VAL A 48 0.39 -32.68 0.47
N LYS A 49 0.22 -34.01 0.43
CA LYS A 49 1.17 -34.93 1.05
C LYS A 49 2.57 -34.83 0.43
N ASN A 50 2.63 -34.70 -0.90
CA ASN A 50 3.90 -34.59 -1.61
C ASN A 50 4.60 -33.26 -1.31
N ALA A 51 3.88 -32.14 -1.37
CA ALA A 51 4.42 -30.81 -1.06
C ALA A 51 4.93 -30.71 0.39
N TYR A 52 4.30 -31.43 1.32
CA TYR A 52 4.63 -31.41 2.74
C TYR A 52 5.72 -32.39 3.17
N SER A 53 6.18 -33.26 2.28
CA SER A 53 7.28 -34.18 2.54
C SER A 53 8.62 -33.49 2.86
N LYS A 54 8.75 -32.18 2.53
CA LYS A 54 9.84 -31.26 2.93
C LYS A 54 11.24 -31.88 2.86
N THR A 55 11.57 -32.46 1.71
CA THR A 55 12.86 -33.12 1.48
C THR A 55 14.04 -32.15 1.29
N SER A 56 13.80 -30.84 1.28
CA SER A 56 14.81 -29.81 1.11
C SER A 56 14.49 -28.55 1.91
N GLU A 57 15.52 -27.91 2.49
CA GLU A 57 15.43 -26.58 3.12
C GLU A 57 14.87 -25.52 2.14
N LEU A 58 15.05 -25.71 0.82
CA LEU A 58 14.47 -24.82 -0.19
C LEU A 58 12.95 -24.86 -0.23
N LEU A 59 12.35 -26.02 0.05
CA LEU A 59 10.91 -26.26 0.03
C LEU A 59 10.22 -25.83 1.34
N ASP A 60 10.96 -25.28 2.31
CA ASP A 60 10.42 -24.82 3.58
C ASP A 60 10.73 -23.36 3.87
N TYR A 61 9.97 -22.74 4.77
CA TYR A 61 10.23 -21.41 5.30
C TYR A 61 10.09 -21.41 6.83
N TYR A 62 10.75 -20.47 7.49
CA TYR A 62 10.65 -20.35 8.95
C TYR A 62 9.25 -19.84 9.35
N LYS A 63 8.54 -20.61 10.17
CA LYS A 63 7.19 -20.26 10.65
C LYS A 63 7.29 -19.51 11.97
N SER A 64 7.15 -18.19 11.94
CA SER A 64 7.14 -17.35 13.17
C SER A 64 5.97 -17.65 14.11
N GLY A 65 4.87 -18.21 13.59
CA GLY A 65 3.61 -18.36 14.32
C GLY A 65 2.86 -17.04 14.54
N VAL A 66 3.28 -15.96 13.88
CA VAL A 66 2.65 -14.63 13.94
C VAL A 66 1.96 -14.36 12.61
N SER A 67 0.65 -14.12 12.62
CA SER A 67 -0.08 -13.79 11.40
C SER A 67 -0.01 -12.30 11.05
N MET A 68 -0.15 -11.95 9.76
CA MET A 68 -0.23 -10.54 9.32
C MET A 68 -1.34 -9.78 10.05
N GLY A 69 -2.50 -10.42 10.22
CA GLY A 69 -3.67 -9.82 10.85
C GLY A 69 -3.45 -9.54 12.34
N GLU A 70 -2.80 -10.42 13.10
CA GLU A 70 -2.49 -10.18 14.52
C GLU A 70 -1.41 -9.12 14.69
N PHE A 71 -0.44 -9.09 13.78
CA PHE A 71 0.66 -8.15 13.81
C PHE A 71 0.31 -6.78 13.22
N GLY A 72 -0.83 -6.65 12.53
CA GLY A 72 -1.29 -5.38 11.95
C GLY A 72 -0.55 -4.96 10.68
N VAL A 73 0.00 -5.92 9.92
CA VAL A 73 0.71 -5.66 8.65
C VAL A 73 -0.31 -5.36 7.55
N GLY A 74 -0.02 -4.36 6.72
CA GLY A 74 -0.93 -3.86 5.68
C GLY A 74 -1.97 -2.86 6.18
N SER A 75 -1.80 -2.32 7.40
CA SER A 75 -2.68 -1.32 8.01
C SER A 75 -1.95 -0.03 8.40
N ARG A 76 -0.75 0.24 7.84
CA ARG A 76 0.06 1.47 8.03
C ARG A 76 0.12 1.95 9.50
N GLY A 77 0.23 0.99 10.41
CA GLY A 77 0.38 1.20 11.84
C GLY A 77 1.71 0.64 12.36
N LYS A 78 1.90 0.63 13.69
CA LYS A 78 3.20 0.28 14.30
C LYS A 78 3.77 -1.08 13.85
N GLY A 79 2.93 -2.11 13.75
CA GLY A 79 3.38 -3.43 13.32
C GLY A 79 3.74 -3.49 11.84
N ASP A 80 3.03 -2.72 11.01
CA ASP A 80 3.33 -2.56 9.59
C ASP A 80 4.67 -1.84 9.38
N PHE A 81 4.89 -0.71 10.06
CA PHE A 81 6.18 0.01 10.02
C PHE A 81 7.34 -0.87 10.47
N TYR A 82 7.11 -1.72 11.48
CA TYR A 82 8.12 -2.68 11.92
C TYR A 82 8.47 -3.69 10.83
N VAL A 83 7.48 -4.31 10.18
CA VAL A 83 7.72 -5.27 9.09
C VAL A 83 8.41 -4.60 7.90
N HIS A 84 8.06 -3.37 7.53
CA HIS A 84 8.76 -2.63 6.48
C HIS A 84 10.24 -2.40 6.81
N SER A 85 10.56 -2.06 8.07
CA SER A 85 11.97 -1.96 8.50
C SER A 85 12.72 -3.29 8.38
N LYS A 86 12.03 -4.41 8.61
CA LYS A 86 12.59 -5.76 8.49
C LYS A 86 12.74 -6.21 7.04
N ILE A 87 11.83 -5.80 6.15
CA ILE A 87 11.98 -5.98 4.71
C ILE A 87 13.27 -5.28 4.23
N ALA A 88 13.50 -4.04 4.68
CA ALA A 88 14.71 -3.31 4.35
C ALA A 88 15.99 -3.99 4.89
N GLU A 89 15.91 -4.63 6.07
CA GLU A 89 17.00 -5.47 6.63
C GLU A 89 17.30 -6.69 5.73
N VAL A 90 16.25 -7.39 5.25
CA VAL A 90 16.39 -8.54 4.35
C VAL A 90 16.98 -8.12 3.00
N ILE A 91 16.60 -6.96 2.46
CA ILE A 91 17.12 -6.44 1.19
C ILE A 91 18.62 -6.15 1.33
N GLY A 92 19.02 -5.40 2.37
CA GLY A 92 20.41 -5.00 2.61
C GLY A 92 20.76 -3.66 1.95
N ASP A 93 22.06 -3.40 1.80
CA ASP A 93 22.54 -2.17 1.15
C ASP A 93 22.39 -2.27 -0.37
N THR A 94 22.01 -1.16 -1.00
CA THR A 94 21.82 -1.07 -2.46
C THR A 94 22.50 0.19 -2.99
N SER A 95 22.67 0.28 -4.31
CA SER A 95 23.16 1.49 -4.99
C SER A 95 22.04 2.49 -5.33
N ALA A 96 20.84 2.32 -4.78
CA ALA A 96 19.73 3.23 -5.01
C ALA A 96 19.98 4.58 -4.32
N VAL A 97 19.47 5.66 -4.90
CA VAL A 97 19.52 7.01 -4.34
C VAL A 97 18.52 7.13 -3.19
N ILE A 98 17.32 6.57 -3.40
CA ILE A 98 16.27 6.40 -2.39
C ILE A 98 15.90 4.92 -2.39
N SER A 99 15.95 4.30 -1.22
CA SER A 99 15.80 2.87 -1.01
C SER A 99 14.70 2.56 -0.02
N THR A 100 14.39 1.29 0.20
CA THR A 100 13.42 0.84 1.22
C THR A 100 13.81 1.24 2.65
N ARG A 101 15.04 1.71 2.90
CA ARG A 101 15.48 2.22 4.21
C ARG A 101 15.08 3.66 4.47
N ASP A 102 14.89 4.42 3.40
CA ASP A 102 14.47 5.82 3.47
C ASP A 102 12.98 5.93 3.82
N LEU A 103 12.20 4.85 3.63
CA LEU A 103 10.75 4.80 3.92
C LEU A 103 10.00 5.96 3.24
N ASP A 104 10.38 6.18 1.98
CA ASP A 104 9.83 7.18 1.07
C ASP A 104 8.82 6.54 0.12
N ASP A 105 8.10 7.37 -0.64
CA ASP A 105 6.95 6.95 -1.44
C ASP A 105 7.37 6.11 -2.68
N ALA A 106 8.57 6.32 -3.21
CA ALA A 106 9.11 5.48 -4.30
C ALA A 106 10.60 5.16 -4.15
N GLY A 107 11.04 4.09 -4.82
CA GLY A 107 12.46 3.79 -4.99
C GLY A 107 13.06 4.63 -6.12
N VAL A 108 14.25 5.19 -5.91
CA VAL A 108 14.92 6.04 -6.93
C VAL A 108 16.30 5.51 -7.26
N VAL A 109 16.58 5.32 -8.54
CA VAL A 109 17.93 5.07 -9.05
C VAL A 109 18.39 6.23 -9.94
N ARG A 110 19.71 6.39 -10.09
CA ARG A 110 20.27 7.38 -11.01
C ARG A 110 21.00 6.70 -12.15
N TYR A 111 20.67 7.07 -13.37
CA TYR A 111 21.29 6.53 -14.58
C TYR A 111 21.56 7.66 -15.58
N ASN A 112 22.81 7.79 -16.03
CA ASN A 112 23.25 8.84 -16.96
C ASN A 112 22.80 10.26 -16.57
N GLY A 113 22.87 10.57 -15.27
CA GLY A 113 22.51 11.90 -14.74
C GLY A 113 21.03 12.09 -14.41
N ILE A 114 20.14 11.22 -14.91
CA ILE A 114 18.68 11.26 -14.73
C ILE A 114 18.27 10.37 -13.55
N TYR A 115 17.32 10.84 -12.75
CA TYR A 115 16.66 10.03 -11.73
C TYR A 115 15.49 9.26 -12.33
N ILE A 116 15.39 7.99 -11.96
CA ILE A 116 14.29 7.10 -12.33
C ILE A 116 13.59 6.69 -11.04
N SER A 117 12.36 7.16 -10.88
CA SER A 117 11.49 6.84 -9.75
C SER A 117 10.60 5.67 -10.12
N VAL A 118 10.51 4.66 -9.25
CA VAL A 118 9.73 3.45 -9.46
C VAL A 118 8.87 3.18 -8.23
N ALA A 119 7.56 3.15 -8.43
CA ALA A 119 6.56 2.87 -7.40
C ALA A 119 5.70 1.68 -7.79
N ILE A 120 5.13 1.00 -6.79
CA ILE A 120 4.13 -0.05 -6.98
C ILE A 120 3.13 -0.01 -5.83
N ASP A 121 1.85 0.01 -6.19
CA ASP A 121 0.74 -0.08 -5.24
C ASP A 121 -0.09 -1.34 -5.47
N GLY A 122 -0.52 -1.94 -4.36
CA GLY A 122 -1.47 -3.04 -4.37
C GLY A 122 -2.91 -2.55 -4.41
N ILE A 123 -3.80 -3.30 -5.05
CA ILE A 123 -5.22 -2.96 -5.04
C ILE A 123 -5.75 -2.97 -3.59
N HIS A 124 -6.67 -2.04 -3.30
CA HIS A 124 -7.30 -2.02 -1.99
C HIS A 124 -8.09 -3.32 -1.77
N SER A 125 -7.72 -4.10 -0.76
CA SER A 125 -8.16 -5.50 -0.60
C SER A 125 -9.69 -5.69 -0.47
N ARG A 126 -10.44 -4.63 -0.16
CA ARG A 126 -11.91 -4.61 -0.05
C ARG A 126 -12.63 -4.19 -1.32
N LEU A 127 -11.89 -3.88 -2.39
CA LEU A 127 -12.44 -3.48 -3.69
C LEU A 127 -12.44 -4.60 -4.75
N SER A 128 -12.22 -5.86 -4.33
CA SER A 128 -12.26 -7.03 -5.23
C SER A 128 -13.54 -7.13 -6.06
N GLU A 129 -14.67 -6.69 -5.51
CA GLU A 129 -15.98 -6.72 -6.19
C GLU A 129 -16.31 -5.41 -6.92
N PHE A 130 -15.36 -4.48 -6.98
CA PHE A 130 -15.51 -3.18 -7.64
C PHE A 130 -14.29 -2.90 -8.53
N PRO A 131 -14.09 -3.69 -9.61
CA PRO A 131 -12.81 -3.75 -10.31
C PRO A 131 -12.38 -2.44 -10.95
N PHE A 132 -13.31 -1.70 -11.57
CA PHE A 132 -13.05 -0.35 -12.09
C PHE A 132 -12.53 0.59 -11.01
N ILE A 133 -13.23 0.68 -9.88
CA ILE A 133 -12.85 1.54 -8.74
C ILE A 133 -11.48 1.12 -8.20
N ALA A 134 -11.22 -0.18 -8.10
CA ALA A 134 -9.93 -0.71 -7.71
C ALA A 134 -8.81 -0.30 -8.68
N GLY A 135 -9.05 -0.40 -9.99
CA GLY A 135 -8.10 -0.05 -11.05
C GLY A 135 -7.80 1.45 -11.12
N PHE A 136 -8.84 2.27 -11.01
CA PHE A 136 -8.72 3.72 -10.97
C PHE A 136 -7.88 4.17 -9.78
N HIS A 137 -8.21 3.72 -8.57
CA HIS A 137 -7.52 4.17 -7.36
C HIS A 137 -6.10 3.62 -7.24
N VAL A 138 -5.84 2.36 -7.61
CA VAL A 138 -4.47 1.80 -7.53
C VAL A 138 -3.53 2.50 -8.53
N THR A 139 -4.03 2.88 -9.70
CA THR A 139 -3.24 3.62 -10.70
C THR A 139 -2.96 5.03 -10.22
N ARG A 140 -3.96 5.70 -9.64
CA ARG A 140 -3.75 7.01 -9.02
C ARG A 140 -2.72 6.90 -7.90
N ALA A 141 -2.82 5.91 -7.01
CA ALA A 141 -1.85 5.71 -5.93
C ALA A 141 -0.41 5.58 -6.48
N ALA A 142 -0.17 4.64 -7.39
CA ALA A 142 1.17 4.43 -7.96
C ALA A 142 1.71 5.66 -8.71
N MET A 143 0.86 6.44 -9.37
CA MET A 143 1.27 7.69 -10.01
C MET A 143 1.63 8.78 -9.00
N ARG A 144 0.85 8.91 -7.91
CA ARG A 144 1.12 9.91 -6.87
C ARG A 144 2.47 9.68 -6.22
N ASP A 145 2.79 8.43 -5.88
CA ASP A 145 4.11 8.06 -5.35
C ASP A 145 5.26 8.54 -6.26
N VAL A 146 5.08 8.43 -7.58
CA VAL A 146 6.07 8.95 -8.55
C VAL A 146 6.09 10.48 -8.60
N TYR A 147 4.93 11.13 -8.61
CA TYR A 147 4.82 12.59 -8.64
C TYR A 147 5.45 13.25 -7.41
N VAL A 148 5.27 12.68 -6.21
CA VAL A 148 5.82 13.25 -4.97
C VAL A 148 7.32 13.03 -4.83
N MET A 149 7.91 12.15 -5.63
CA MET A 149 9.37 12.13 -5.80
C MET A 149 9.88 13.23 -6.74
N GLY A 150 9.03 14.13 -7.23
CA GLY A 150 9.38 15.18 -8.17
C GLY A 150 9.60 14.65 -9.59
N ALA A 151 9.08 13.46 -9.90
CA ALA A 151 9.25 12.80 -11.18
C ALA A 151 7.98 12.79 -12.02
N LYS A 152 8.13 12.99 -13.33
CA LYS A 152 7.01 12.92 -14.26
C LYS A 152 6.82 11.45 -14.68
N PRO A 153 5.63 10.86 -14.46
CA PRO A 153 5.32 9.51 -14.94
C PRO A 153 5.48 9.41 -16.47
N ILE A 154 6.06 8.29 -16.92
CA ILE A 154 6.25 7.98 -18.34
C ILE A 154 5.73 6.61 -18.74
N ALA A 155 5.49 5.72 -17.78
CA ALA A 155 4.97 4.38 -18.03
C ALA A 155 4.26 3.82 -16.81
N VAL A 156 3.16 3.10 -17.06
CA VAL A 156 2.42 2.30 -16.08
C VAL A 156 2.47 0.83 -16.50
N PHE A 157 2.49 -0.09 -15.53
CA PHE A 157 2.34 -1.53 -15.77
C PHE A 157 1.47 -2.17 -14.69
N SER A 158 0.81 -3.29 -14.97
CA SER A 158 -0.16 -3.89 -14.03
C SER A 158 0.02 -5.38 -13.83
N ASP A 159 -0.22 -5.89 -12.63
CA ASP A 159 -0.31 -7.31 -12.31
C ASP A 159 -1.69 -7.60 -11.70
N ILE A 160 -2.45 -8.53 -12.27
CA ILE A 160 -3.80 -8.88 -11.79
C ILE A 160 -3.95 -10.38 -11.64
N HIS A 161 -4.53 -10.78 -10.51
CA HIS A 161 -4.78 -12.17 -10.16
C HIS A 161 -6.24 -12.35 -9.77
N ILE A 162 -6.89 -13.36 -10.34
CA ILE A 162 -8.29 -13.69 -10.03
C ILE A 162 -8.35 -15.13 -9.55
N ALA A 163 -9.09 -15.38 -8.47
CA ALA A 163 -9.34 -16.74 -7.99
C ALA A 163 -10.17 -17.54 -9.03
N ASP A 164 -10.13 -18.87 -8.94
CA ASP A 164 -10.58 -19.76 -10.02
C ASP A 164 -12.06 -19.58 -10.44
N ASP A 165 -12.93 -19.22 -9.50
CA ASP A 165 -14.35 -18.98 -9.79
C ASP A 165 -14.65 -17.53 -10.20
N GLY A 166 -13.66 -16.64 -10.19
CA GLY A 166 -13.87 -15.23 -10.47
C GLY A 166 -14.17 -14.97 -11.95
N ASP A 167 -15.12 -14.07 -12.18
CA ASP A 167 -15.52 -13.68 -13.53
C ASP A 167 -14.37 -12.95 -14.27
N VAL A 168 -14.08 -13.39 -15.49
CA VAL A 168 -13.03 -12.82 -16.36
C VAL A 168 -13.29 -11.34 -16.66
N SER A 169 -14.55 -10.90 -16.66
CA SER A 169 -14.93 -9.50 -16.86
C SER A 169 -14.33 -8.55 -15.82
N LYS A 170 -14.01 -9.04 -14.61
CA LYS A 170 -13.30 -8.26 -13.59
C LYS A 170 -11.95 -7.76 -14.11
N ILE A 171 -11.29 -8.52 -15.00
CA ILE A 171 -10.03 -8.10 -15.64
C ILE A 171 -10.28 -6.86 -16.50
N PHE A 172 -11.25 -6.92 -17.40
CA PHE A 172 -11.51 -5.84 -18.34
C PHE A 172 -11.97 -4.57 -17.62
N ASP A 173 -12.83 -4.71 -16.62
CA ASP A 173 -13.32 -3.59 -15.81
C ASP A 173 -12.19 -2.97 -14.96
N HIS A 174 -11.29 -3.79 -14.41
CA HIS A 174 -10.09 -3.31 -13.72
C HIS A 174 -9.15 -2.54 -14.65
N ILE A 175 -8.84 -3.12 -15.82
CA ILE A 175 -8.00 -2.45 -16.82
C ILE A 175 -8.65 -1.15 -17.28
N ALA A 176 -9.97 -1.09 -17.46
CA ALA A 176 -10.68 0.15 -17.81
C ALA A 176 -10.49 1.24 -16.75
N GLY A 177 -10.52 0.89 -15.46
CA GLY A 177 -10.19 1.82 -14.37
C GLY A 177 -8.76 2.34 -14.45
N ILE A 178 -7.80 1.46 -14.75
CA ILE A 178 -6.38 1.83 -14.95
C ILE A 178 -6.23 2.77 -16.14
N THR A 179 -6.76 2.38 -17.30
CA THR A 179 -6.59 3.13 -18.54
C THR A 179 -7.29 4.49 -18.51
N THR A 180 -8.36 4.63 -17.73
CA THR A 180 -9.00 5.94 -17.49
C THR A 180 -7.99 6.94 -16.91
N VAL A 181 -7.19 6.55 -15.92
CA VAL A 181 -6.16 7.43 -15.34
C VAL A 181 -5.03 7.67 -16.33
N CYS A 182 -4.59 6.63 -17.05
CA CYS A 182 -3.58 6.73 -18.11
C CYS A 182 -3.97 7.72 -19.21
N GLU A 183 -5.21 7.68 -19.70
CA GLU A 183 -5.73 8.57 -20.74
C GLU A 183 -5.82 10.02 -20.24
N LEU A 184 -6.30 10.21 -19.01
CA LEU A 184 -6.38 11.54 -18.40
C LEU A 184 -5.01 12.19 -18.17
N THR A 185 -3.94 11.39 -18.07
CA THR A 185 -2.57 11.85 -17.80
C THR A 185 -1.65 11.76 -19.00
N ASN A 186 -2.10 11.18 -20.11
CA ASN A 186 -1.29 10.81 -21.27
C ASN A 186 -0.07 9.92 -20.92
N VAL A 187 -0.22 9.04 -19.94
CA VAL A 187 0.82 8.08 -19.52
C VAL A 187 0.40 6.67 -19.95
N PRO A 188 1.15 5.98 -20.82
CA PRO A 188 0.72 4.69 -21.35
C PRO A 188 0.80 3.55 -20.32
N LEU A 189 -0.19 2.66 -20.34
CA LEU A 189 -0.07 1.31 -19.77
C LEU A 189 0.74 0.44 -20.75
N VAL A 190 1.98 0.10 -20.41
CA VAL A 190 2.95 -0.49 -21.36
C VAL A 190 3.14 -2.00 -21.22
N SER A 191 2.77 -2.59 -20.07
CA SER A 191 2.98 -4.01 -19.81
C SER A 191 2.07 -4.53 -18.70
N GLY A 192 1.93 -5.85 -18.60
CA GLY A 192 1.26 -6.45 -17.46
C GLY A 192 1.39 -7.97 -17.35
N SER A 193 0.81 -8.50 -16.27
CA SER A 193 0.76 -9.93 -15.92
C SER A 193 -0.64 -10.32 -15.46
N THR A 194 -1.04 -11.56 -15.76
CA THR A 194 -2.35 -12.10 -15.40
C THR A 194 -2.22 -13.54 -14.95
N LEU A 195 -2.66 -13.84 -13.72
CA LEU A 195 -2.56 -15.19 -13.11
C LEU A 195 -3.83 -15.57 -12.36
N ARG A 196 -3.97 -16.88 -12.04
CA ARG A 196 -4.99 -17.36 -11.11
C ARG A 196 -4.45 -17.35 -9.67
N ILE A 197 -5.23 -16.87 -8.70
CA ILE A 197 -4.85 -16.96 -7.29
C ILE A 197 -4.86 -18.44 -6.88
N GLY A 198 -3.69 -19.04 -6.67
CA GLY A 198 -3.55 -20.44 -6.22
C GLY A 198 -4.11 -21.50 -7.17
N GLY A 199 -4.49 -21.11 -8.40
CA GLY A 199 -5.08 -21.99 -9.40
C GLY A 199 -6.28 -22.76 -8.87
N ASP A 200 -6.30 -24.06 -9.18
CA ASP A 200 -7.38 -24.99 -8.87
C ASP A 200 -7.57 -25.26 -7.35
N MET A 201 -6.67 -24.74 -6.49
CA MET A 201 -6.74 -24.90 -5.03
C MET A 201 -7.58 -23.82 -4.32
N VAL A 202 -7.79 -22.66 -4.96
CA VAL A 202 -8.52 -21.56 -4.35
C VAL A 202 -9.92 -21.48 -4.92
N ILE A 203 -10.88 -21.85 -4.08
CA ILE A 203 -12.29 -21.68 -4.38
C ILE A 203 -12.72 -20.26 -3.98
N GLY A 204 -13.33 -19.55 -4.92
CA GLY A 204 -13.84 -18.20 -4.75
C GLY A 204 -13.52 -17.26 -5.91
N GLU A 205 -14.01 -16.03 -5.80
CA GLU A 205 -14.05 -15.06 -6.90
C GLU A 205 -13.15 -13.84 -6.69
N ARG A 206 -12.28 -13.92 -5.67
CA ARG A 206 -11.51 -12.78 -5.21
C ARG A 206 -10.50 -12.33 -6.25
N MET A 207 -10.40 -11.02 -6.43
CA MET A 207 -9.37 -10.35 -7.21
C MET A 207 -8.30 -9.76 -6.28
N THR A 208 -7.04 -9.84 -6.70
CA THR A 208 -5.88 -9.16 -6.11
C THR A 208 -4.94 -8.70 -7.22
N GLY A 209 -4.01 -7.81 -6.92
CA GLY A 209 -3.08 -7.30 -7.93
C GLY A 209 -2.42 -6.02 -7.48
N GLY A 210 -1.74 -5.36 -8.41
CA GLY A 210 -1.14 -4.06 -8.22
C GLY A 210 -0.82 -3.36 -9.52
N VAL A 211 -0.54 -2.07 -9.42
CA VAL A 211 -0.11 -1.23 -10.53
C VAL A 211 1.22 -0.60 -10.16
N GLY A 212 2.18 -0.68 -11.09
CA GLY A 212 3.46 -0.01 -10.98
C GLY A 212 3.55 1.17 -11.91
N CYS A 213 4.33 2.17 -11.51
CA CYS A 213 4.56 3.40 -12.25
C CYS A 213 6.07 3.69 -12.31
N VAL A 214 6.53 4.18 -13.46
CA VAL A 214 7.89 4.65 -13.67
C VAL A 214 7.85 6.11 -14.08
N GLY A 215 8.62 6.95 -13.40
CA GLY A 215 8.82 8.35 -13.75
C GLY A 215 10.28 8.73 -13.86
N VAL A 216 10.52 9.87 -14.51
CA VAL A 216 11.85 10.44 -14.69
C VAL A 216 11.91 11.89 -14.24
N SER A 217 13.08 12.28 -13.73
CA SER A 217 13.37 13.67 -13.35
C SER A 217 14.87 13.96 -13.35
N ASP A 218 15.21 15.23 -13.26
CA ASP A 218 16.57 15.69 -12.97
C ASP A 218 16.75 16.19 -11.52
N PHE A 219 15.65 16.20 -10.75
CA PHE A 219 15.56 16.62 -9.36
C PHE A 219 14.58 15.72 -8.59
N ILE A 220 14.73 15.61 -7.28
CA ILE A 220 13.85 14.81 -6.42
C ILE A 220 13.46 15.57 -5.15
N THR A 221 12.30 15.25 -4.58
CA THR A 221 11.71 15.93 -3.40
C THR A 221 11.51 14.97 -2.22
N PRO A 222 12.58 14.29 -1.74
CA PRO A 222 12.46 13.24 -0.74
C PRO A 222 12.01 13.78 0.62
N ARG A 223 11.33 12.95 1.41
CA ARG A 223 10.82 13.30 2.76
C ARG A 223 11.88 13.85 3.72
N LYS A 224 13.13 13.38 3.57
CA LYS A 224 14.26 13.77 4.43
C LYS A 224 14.70 15.23 4.26
N ASP A 225 14.29 15.89 3.18
CA ASP A 225 14.75 17.24 2.85
C ASP A 225 13.88 18.35 3.45
N ALA A 226 12.79 18.01 4.18
CA ALA A 226 12.00 18.96 4.97
C ALA A 226 12.84 19.69 6.05
N LYS A 227 12.73 21.02 6.16
CA LYS A 227 13.64 21.86 6.96
C LYS A 227 12.91 22.73 7.97
N ASP A 228 13.62 23.06 9.06
CA ASP A 228 13.18 24.07 10.02
C ASP A 228 12.84 25.40 9.33
N GLY A 229 11.67 25.96 9.64
CA GLY A 229 11.16 27.19 9.04
C GLY A 229 10.33 27.00 7.77
N ASP A 230 10.25 25.78 7.21
CA ASP A 230 9.35 25.49 6.09
C ASP A 230 7.88 25.59 6.52
N VAL A 231 7.02 25.95 5.57
CA VAL A 231 5.57 25.83 5.71
C VAL A 231 5.08 24.53 5.08
N ILE A 232 3.94 24.04 5.58
CA ILE A 232 3.30 22.82 5.10
C ILE A 232 2.02 23.22 4.38
N LEU A 233 1.92 22.86 3.10
CA LEU A 233 0.71 23.00 2.30
C LEU A 233 0.00 21.65 2.15
N LEU A 234 -1.33 21.69 2.12
CA LEU A 234 -2.18 20.54 1.76
C LEU A 234 -3.22 20.95 0.72
N THR A 235 -3.40 20.11 -0.31
CA THR A 235 -4.53 20.25 -1.23
C THR A 235 -5.82 19.72 -0.60
N GLU A 236 -6.98 20.16 -1.10
CA GLU A 236 -8.25 19.48 -0.77
C GLU A 236 -8.19 18.03 -1.26
N GLY A 237 -8.54 17.10 -0.38
CA GLY A 237 -8.52 15.66 -0.64
C GLY A 237 -9.92 15.06 -0.47
N ALA A 238 -10.32 14.22 -1.43
CA ALA A 238 -11.56 13.44 -1.37
C ALA A 238 -11.32 11.94 -1.08
N GLY A 239 -10.07 11.56 -0.82
CA GLY A 239 -9.67 10.18 -0.61
C GLY A 239 -9.71 9.30 -1.85
N GLY A 240 -9.25 8.07 -1.69
CA GLY A 240 -9.21 7.05 -2.74
C GLY A 240 -9.89 5.76 -2.32
N GLY A 241 -9.20 4.64 -2.54
CA GLY A 241 -9.77 3.32 -2.28
C GLY A 241 -10.29 3.12 -0.86
N THR A 242 -9.68 3.79 0.13
CA THR A 242 -10.11 3.75 1.54
C THR A 242 -11.45 4.45 1.75
N ILE A 243 -11.61 5.69 1.27
CA ILE A 243 -12.88 6.44 1.37
C ILE A 243 -13.98 5.78 0.53
N ALA A 244 -13.66 5.34 -0.69
CA ALA A 244 -14.60 4.60 -1.54
C ALA A 244 -15.07 3.32 -0.84
N THR A 245 -14.15 2.58 -0.20
CA THR A 245 -14.51 1.41 0.60
C THR A 245 -15.43 1.81 1.77
N THR A 246 -15.11 2.85 2.53
CA THR A 246 -15.97 3.32 3.63
C THR A 246 -17.38 3.61 3.15
N ALA A 247 -17.51 4.43 2.11
CA ALA A 247 -18.79 4.78 1.50
C ALA A 247 -19.60 3.53 1.10
N ILE A 248 -18.99 2.59 0.36
CA ILE A 248 -19.63 1.35 -0.09
C ILE A 248 -20.11 0.50 1.11
N TYR A 249 -19.25 0.28 2.10
CA TYR A 249 -19.56 -0.65 3.20
C TYR A 249 -20.46 -0.06 4.29
N TYR A 250 -20.72 1.25 4.25
CA TYR A 250 -21.74 1.92 5.08
C TYR A 250 -23.02 2.30 4.30
N GLY A 251 -23.07 2.03 2.98
CA GLY A 251 -24.25 2.32 2.17
C GLY A 251 -24.39 3.78 1.72
N MET A 252 -23.33 4.58 1.82
CA MET A 252 -23.27 6.01 1.46
C MET A 252 -22.68 6.16 0.05
N HIS A 253 -23.28 5.48 -0.93
CA HIS A 253 -22.69 5.26 -2.26
C HIS A 253 -22.46 6.54 -3.06
N GLU A 254 -23.22 7.60 -2.80
CA GLU A 254 -23.08 8.91 -3.44
C GLU A 254 -21.73 9.58 -3.18
N ILE A 255 -20.98 9.13 -2.16
CA ILE A 255 -19.65 9.63 -1.83
C ILE A 255 -18.57 9.00 -2.73
N VAL A 256 -18.85 7.85 -3.35
CA VAL A 256 -17.91 7.20 -4.27
C VAL A 256 -17.57 8.12 -5.45
N ASP A 257 -18.54 8.87 -5.98
CA ASP A 257 -18.30 9.79 -7.09
C ASP A 257 -17.31 10.91 -6.73
N GLU A 258 -17.28 11.33 -5.45
CA GLU A 258 -16.30 12.33 -4.98
C GLU A 258 -14.87 11.78 -5.01
N THR A 259 -14.68 10.46 -4.87
CA THR A 259 -13.34 9.85 -4.89
C THR A 259 -12.79 9.69 -6.32
N ILE A 260 -13.65 9.68 -7.35
CA ILE A 260 -13.27 9.55 -8.76
C ILE A 260 -12.85 10.91 -9.33
N ASN A 261 -11.65 11.35 -8.96
CA ASN A 261 -11.04 12.59 -9.44
C ASN A 261 -9.53 12.43 -9.67
N ILE A 262 -8.93 13.41 -10.34
CA ILE A 262 -7.49 13.50 -10.63
C ILE A 262 -6.86 14.79 -10.07
N ASP A 263 -7.47 15.37 -9.04
CA ASP A 263 -7.09 16.72 -8.58
C ASP A 263 -5.68 16.77 -7.99
N PHE A 264 -5.26 15.70 -7.31
CA PHE A 264 -3.86 15.54 -6.92
C PHE A 264 -2.91 15.64 -8.12
N ILE A 265 -3.22 14.91 -9.21
CA ILE A 265 -2.36 14.86 -10.39
C ILE A 265 -2.34 16.22 -11.09
N LYS A 266 -3.50 16.89 -11.21
CA LYS A 266 -3.58 18.26 -11.72
C LYS A 266 -2.72 19.23 -10.91
N ALA A 267 -2.72 19.12 -9.58
CA ALA A 267 -1.89 19.94 -8.71
C ALA A 267 -0.38 19.71 -8.97
N CYS A 268 0.04 18.45 -9.08
CA CYS A 268 1.43 18.12 -9.41
C CYS A 268 1.84 18.62 -10.81
N GLU A 269 1.02 18.39 -11.83
CA GLU A 269 1.30 18.88 -13.19
C GLU A 269 1.38 20.42 -13.22
N ALA A 270 0.52 21.13 -12.48
CA ALA A 270 0.60 22.60 -12.37
C ALA A 270 1.91 23.07 -11.73
N ILE A 271 2.41 22.38 -10.70
CA ILE A 271 3.72 22.66 -10.09
C ILE A 271 4.85 22.42 -11.10
N PHE A 272 4.77 21.34 -11.88
CA PHE A 272 5.80 20.94 -12.84
C PHE A 272 5.84 21.88 -14.05
N GLU A 273 4.68 22.25 -14.61
CA GLU A 273 4.55 23.18 -15.73
C GLU A 273 5.11 24.58 -15.41
N LYS A 274 5.11 24.96 -14.13
CA LYS A 274 5.68 26.21 -13.63
C LYS A 274 7.14 26.09 -13.18
N ASP A 275 7.76 24.92 -13.33
CA ASP A 275 9.13 24.62 -12.86
C ASP A 275 9.33 24.93 -11.36
N LEU A 276 8.27 24.77 -10.56
CA LEU A 276 8.29 25.05 -9.12
C LEU A 276 8.86 23.89 -8.30
N VAL A 277 8.96 22.69 -8.89
CA VAL A 277 9.43 21.48 -8.19
C VAL A 277 10.81 21.66 -7.55
N ARG A 278 11.69 22.46 -8.15
CA ARG A 278 13.04 22.75 -7.63
C ARG A 278 13.06 23.65 -6.40
N LYS A 279 11.97 24.39 -6.17
CA LYS A 279 11.78 25.24 -4.99
C LYS A 279 11.14 24.47 -3.83
N ILE A 280 10.69 23.24 -4.07
CA ILE A 280 10.08 22.40 -3.06
C ILE A 280 11.16 21.57 -2.38
N HIS A 281 11.14 21.54 -1.05
CA HIS A 281 12.05 20.71 -0.27
C HIS A 281 11.56 19.26 -0.21
N SER A 282 10.27 19.06 0.05
CA SER A 282 9.67 17.73 0.09
C SER A 282 8.23 17.76 -0.40
N MET A 283 7.85 16.70 -1.12
CA MET A 283 6.46 16.38 -1.41
C MET A 283 6.14 15.00 -0.83
N SER A 284 4.90 14.77 -0.46
CA SER A 284 4.39 13.45 -0.08
C SER A 284 2.89 13.40 -0.33
N ASP A 285 2.31 12.20 -0.43
CA ASP A 285 0.87 12.02 -0.54
C ASP A 285 0.28 11.52 0.78
N VAL A 286 -0.84 12.11 1.20
CA VAL A 286 -1.49 11.72 2.46
C VAL A 286 -2.26 10.42 2.24
N THR A 287 -1.62 9.28 2.52
CA THR A 287 -2.11 7.93 2.20
C THR A 287 -2.72 7.19 3.40
N ASN A 288 -2.75 5.86 3.36
CA ASN A 288 -3.20 5.02 4.46
C ASN A 288 -2.33 5.25 5.71
N GLY A 289 -2.98 5.43 6.86
CA GLY A 289 -2.35 5.95 8.08
C GLY A 289 -2.54 7.48 8.24
N GLY A 290 -2.87 8.18 7.16
CA GLY A 290 -3.15 9.61 7.09
C GLY A 290 -1.99 10.46 7.58
N ILE A 291 -2.31 11.71 7.88
CA ILE A 291 -1.34 12.71 8.40
C ILE A 291 -0.63 12.20 9.66
N ARG A 292 -1.29 11.39 10.49
CA ARG A 292 -0.66 10.79 11.69
C ARG A 292 0.49 9.85 11.35
N GLY A 293 0.37 9.09 10.25
CA GLY A 293 1.42 8.23 9.75
C GLY A 293 2.52 9.05 9.10
N ASP A 294 2.16 9.80 8.05
CA ASP A 294 3.12 10.49 7.18
C ASP A 294 3.94 11.52 7.96
N ALA A 295 3.33 12.28 8.88
CA ALA A 295 4.06 13.26 9.67
C ALA A 295 5.09 12.63 10.62
N GLU A 296 4.81 11.46 11.19
CA GLU A 296 5.77 10.75 12.03
C GLU A 296 6.91 10.17 11.18
N GLU A 297 6.62 9.70 9.96
CA GLU A 297 7.64 9.22 9.02
C GLU A 297 8.56 10.35 8.56
N ILE A 298 7.99 11.46 8.07
CA ILE A 298 8.73 12.65 7.65
C ILE A 298 9.57 13.19 8.81
N SER A 299 8.99 13.31 10.01
CA SER A 299 9.73 13.77 11.19
C SER A 299 10.91 12.86 11.53
N ARG A 300 10.74 11.53 11.41
CA ARG A 300 11.79 10.55 11.69
C ARG A 300 12.97 10.68 10.73
N VAL A 301 12.71 10.89 9.43
CA VAL A 301 13.77 10.92 8.40
C VAL A 301 14.42 12.30 8.26
N SER A 302 13.64 13.38 8.34
CA SER A 302 14.14 14.77 8.31
C SER A 302 14.81 15.19 9.62
N LYS A 303 14.45 14.54 10.74
CA LYS A 303 14.86 14.90 12.11
C LYS A 303 14.36 16.28 12.54
N ASN A 304 13.26 16.76 11.93
CA ASN A 304 12.53 17.96 12.32
C ASN A 304 11.16 17.61 12.89
N ALA A 305 10.52 18.52 13.61
CA ALA A 305 9.15 18.37 14.07
C ALA A 305 8.17 18.97 13.04
N LEU A 306 7.05 18.29 12.82
CA LEU A 306 5.96 18.80 11.98
C LEU A 306 4.81 19.24 12.88
N VAL A 307 4.29 20.44 12.64
CA VAL A 307 3.19 21.02 13.42
C VAL A 307 2.06 21.40 12.48
N PHE A 308 0.88 20.88 12.74
CA PHE A 308 -0.32 21.13 11.94
C PHE A 308 -1.35 21.92 12.75
N ASP A 309 -2.04 22.87 12.11
CA ASP A 309 -3.27 23.46 12.64
C ASP A 309 -4.45 22.55 12.34
N TYR A 310 -5.17 22.12 13.38
CA TYR A 310 -6.24 21.14 13.25
C TYR A 310 -7.38 21.61 12.31
N GLU A 311 -7.78 22.87 12.42
CA GLU A 311 -8.93 23.40 11.67
C GLU A 311 -8.56 23.64 10.22
N GLU A 312 -7.34 24.13 9.94
CA GLU A 312 -6.88 24.29 8.56
C GLU A 312 -6.70 22.95 7.84
N VAL A 313 -6.19 21.93 8.53
CA VAL A 313 -6.15 20.57 7.96
C VAL A 313 -7.57 20.06 7.69
N ARG A 314 -8.50 20.24 8.64
CA ARG A 314 -9.89 19.80 8.49
C ARG A 314 -10.58 20.44 7.28
N ARG A 315 -10.26 21.71 6.97
CA ARG A 315 -10.73 22.43 5.77
C ARG A 315 -10.14 21.92 4.45
N CYS A 316 -9.13 21.05 4.50
CA CYS A 316 -8.54 20.39 3.33
C CYS A 316 -9.18 19.02 3.05
N VAL A 317 -10.25 18.63 3.75
CA VAL A 317 -11.01 17.42 3.42
C VAL A 317 -12.26 17.84 2.65
N ASN A 318 -12.56 17.15 1.54
CA ASN A 318 -13.81 17.35 0.80
C ASN A 318 -15.00 17.29 1.76
N LYS A 319 -15.91 18.26 1.65
CA LYS A 319 -16.98 18.44 2.63
C LYS A 319 -17.85 17.19 2.81
N LYS A 320 -18.27 16.54 1.73
CA LYS A 320 -19.14 15.34 1.83
C LYS A 320 -18.40 14.17 2.47
N VAL A 321 -17.12 14.02 2.12
CA VAL A 321 -16.24 13.02 2.74
C VAL A 321 -16.06 13.31 4.23
N LEU A 322 -15.80 14.56 4.60
CA LEU A 322 -15.64 14.97 5.98
C LEU A 322 -16.92 14.73 6.81
N ASP A 323 -18.08 15.14 6.28
CA ASP A 323 -19.38 14.93 6.93
C ASP A 323 -19.61 13.43 7.20
N MET A 324 -19.30 12.55 6.24
CA MET A 324 -19.37 11.10 6.44
C MET A 324 -18.39 10.61 7.51
N LEU A 325 -17.14 11.06 7.47
CA LEU A 325 -16.13 10.65 8.45
C LEU A 325 -16.56 11.06 9.87
N ASP A 326 -17.13 12.26 10.03
CA ASP A 326 -17.64 12.73 11.31
C ASP A 326 -18.86 11.92 11.78
N GLU A 327 -19.84 11.69 10.90
CA GLU A 327 -21.04 10.87 11.21
C GLU A 327 -20.66 9.47 11.67
N LEU A 328 -19.64 8.89 11.02
CA LEU A 328 -19.15 7.56 11.33
C LEU A 328 -18.10 7.55 12.46
N GLU A 329 -17.79 8.68 13.06
CA GLU A 329 -16.74 8.82 14.09
C GLU A 329 -15.38 8.25 13.65
N ILE A 330 -15.04 8.43 12.37
CA ILE A 330 -13.76 8.01 11.79
C ILE A 330 -12.80 9.20 11.82
N ASP A 331 -11.65 9.00 12.46
CA ASP A 331 -10.59 9.99 12.54
C ASP A 331 -9.98 10.29 11.16
N PHE A 332 -10.33 11.46 10.60
CA PHE A 332 -9.91 11.90 9.27
C PHE A 332 -8.39 12.04 9.13
N MET A 333 -7.67 12.36 10.21
CA MET A 333 -6.20 12.45 10.20
C MET A 333 -5.53 11.06 10.17
N GLY A 334 -6.29 9.98 10.41
CA GLY A 334 -5.80 8.60 10.44
C GLY A 334 -6.20 7.76 9.22
N VAL A 335 -6.83 8.36 8.21
CA VAL A 335 -7.21 7.72 6.94
C VAL A 335 -6.60 8.44 5.74
N SER A 336 -6.55 7.76 4.60
CA SER A 336 -6.13 8.32 3.31
C SER A 336 -7.16 9.31 2.79
N ILE A 337 -6.82 10.60 2.82
CA ILE A 337 -7.61 11.67 2.18
C ILE A 337 -7.09 12.02 0.78
N ASP A 338 -6.00 11.39 0.34
CA ASP A 338 -5.41 11.58 -0.98
C ASP A 338 -5.05 13.03 -1.30
N SER A 339 -4.60 13.76 -0.27
CA SER A 339 -4.13 15.14 -0.37
C SER A 339 -2.65 15.18 -0.73
N LEU A 340 -2.23 16.14 -1.56
CA LEU A 340 -0.83 16.44 -1.81
C LEU A 340 -0.29 17.30 -0.66
N MET A 341 0.75 16.81 0.00
CA MET A 341 1.54 17.57 0.96
C MET A 341 2.77 18.17 0.29
N VAL A 342 2.96 19.49 0.42
CA VAL A 342 4.14 20.21 -0.06
C VAL A 342 4.80 20.91 1.11
N ILE A 343 6.09 20.71 1.29
CA ILE A 343 6.93 21.35 2.30
C ILE A 343 7.98 22.20 1.60
N CYS A 344 7.95 23.50 1.82
CA CYS A 344 8.82 24.48 1.16
C CYS A 344 8.91 25.78 1.96
N ASP A 345 9.78 26.69 1.53
CA ASP A 345 9.84 28.03 2.13
C ASP A 345 8.58 28.86 1.79
N LYS A 346 8.40 29.98 2.50
CA LYS A 346 7.20 30.81 2.40
C LYS A 346 7.02 31.45 1.01
N ASP A 347 8.10 31.78 0.32
CA ASP A 347 8.03 32.42 -1.00
C ASP A 347 7.60 31.40 -2.05
N ALA A 348 8.22 30.22 -2.03
CA ALA A 348 7.84 29.08 -2.86
C ALA A 348 6.39 28.65 -2.62
N ALA A 349 5.94 28.65 -1.35
CA ALA A 349 4.58 28.28 -0.98
C ALA A 349 3.52 29.17 -1.66
N ASN A 350 3.74 30.48 -1.72
CA ASN A 350 2.82 31.40 -2.39
C ASN A 350 2.72 31.13 -3.90
N GLU A 351 3.85 30.79 -4.54
CA GLU A 351 3.87 30.42 -5.96
C GLU A 351 3.15 29.09 -6.22
N VAL A 352 3.36 28.10 -5.35
CA VAL A 352 2.70 26.79 -5.42
C VAL A 352 1.19 26.93 -5.25
N ILE A 353 0.73 27.69 -4.24
CA ILE A 353 -0.69 27.95 -4.02
C ILE A 353 -1.32 28.54 -5.28
N LYS A 354 -0.71 29.58 -5.85
CA LYS A 354 -1.22 30.23 -7.06
C LYS A 354 -1.26 29.30 -8.27
N ALA A 355 -0.25 28.43 -8.44
CA ALA A 355 -0.21 27.48 -9.54
C ALA A 355 -1.33 26.44 -9.42
N VAL A 356 -1.51 25.86 -8.23
CA VAL A 356 -2.49 24.81 -7.95
C VAL A 356 -3.93 25.35 -7.98
N GLU A 357 -4.19 26.52 -7.41
CA GLU A 357 -5.50 27.18 -7.51
C GLU A 357 -5.84 27.56 -8.96
N GLY A 358 -4.82 27.88 -9.77
CA GLY A 358 -4.98 28.20 -11.20
C GLY A 358 -5.56 27.06 -12.04
N VAL A 359 -5.45 25.80 -11.57
CA VAL A 359 -6.07 24.63 -12.20
C VAL A 359 -7.34 24.16 -11.47
N GLY A 360 -7.87 24.98 -10.57
CA GLY A 360 -9.13 24.74 -9.86
C GLY A 360 -9.02 23.79 -8.66
N VAL A 361 -7.81 23.47 -8.19
CA VAL A 361 -7.61 22.61 -7.02
C VAL A 361 -7.38 23.51 -5.80
N LYS A 362 -8.15 23.29 -4.73
CA LYS A 362 -7.97 24.06 -3.49
C LYS A 362 -6.71 23.59 -2.78
N ILE A 363 -5.97 24.53 -2.19
CA ILE A 363 -4.75 24.26 -1.41
C ILE A 363 -4.62 25.30 -0.30
N ARG A 364 -4.11 24.90 0.85
CA ARG A 364 -3.94 25.77 2.01
C ARG A 364 -2.63 25.52 2.71
N GLU A 365 -2.10 26.54 3.35
CA GLU A 365 -1.11 26.39 4.41
C GLU A 365 -1.80 25.86 5.66
N VAL A 366 -1.31 24.74 6.18
CA VAL A 366 -1.93 24.01 7.29
C VAL A 366 -0.99 23.83 8.48
N GLY A 367 0.24 24.31 8.38
CA GLY A 367 1.27 24.00 9.37
C GLY A 367 2.65 24.50 9.00
N TRP A 368 3.61 24.14 9.84
CA TRP A 368 5.02 24.49 9.69
C TRP A 368 5.92 23.38 10.20
N VAL A 369 7.18 23.43 9.78
CA VAL A 369 8.26 22.58 10.26
C VAL A 369 9.12 23.38 11.23
N GLU A 370 9.43 22.79 12.38
CA GLU A 370 10.28 23.42 13.40
C GLU A 370 11.38 22.46 13.88
N SER A 371 12.45 23.02 14.44
CA SER A 371 13.53 22.25 15.06
C SER A 371 13.00 21.36 16.19
N GLY A 372 13.27 20.05 16.10
CA GLY A 372 12.77 19.07 17.08
C GLY A 372 12.49 17.72 16.44
N LYS A 373 11.75 16.86 17.15
CA LYS A 373 11.29 15.57 16.63
C LYS A 373 9.86 15.28 17.07
N GLY A 374 9.14 14.56 16.24
CA GLY A 374 7.75 14.18 16.43
C GLY A 374 6.79 15.01 15.58
N ALA A 375 5.57 14.51 15.49
CA ALA A 375 4.46 15.19 14.84
C ALA A 375 3.49 15.74 15.89
N PHE A 376 2.95 16.94 15.63
CA PHE A 376 2.06 17.65 16.55
C PHE A 376 0.87 18.25 15.81
N VAL A 377 -0.22 18.43 16.53
CA VAL A 377 -1.36 19.20 16.10
C VAL A 377 -1.67 20.29 17.12
N VAL A 378 -2.02 21.48 16.64
CA VAL A 378 -2.51 22.59 17.44
C VAL A 378 -4.03 22.65 17.27
N GLU A 379 -4.73 22.45 18.38
CA GLU A 379 -6.19 22.46 18.43
C GLU A 379 -6.62 23.34 19.60
N ASN A 380 -7.42 24.38 19.32
CA ASN A 380 -7.84 25.37 20.32
C ASN A 380 -6.65 26.00 21.07
N GLY A 381 -5.55 26.27 20.36
CA GLY A 381 -4.32 26.83 20.93
C GLY A 381 -3.48 25.85 21.75
N VAL A 382 -3.89 24.57 21.86
CA VAL A 382 -3.14 23.54 22.60
C VAL A 382 -2.39 22.64 21.62
N LYS A 383 -1.07 22.60 21.76
CA LYS A 383 -0.20 21.69 21.00
C LYS A 383 -0.22 20.30 21.63
N LYS A 384 -0.67 19.30 20.87
CA LYS A 384 -0.75 17.89 21.29
C LYS A 384 0.08 17.02 20.34
N PRO A 385 0.79 16.00 20.85
CA PRO A 385 1.45 15.04 19.97
C PRO A 385 0.41 14.24 19.18
N ILE A 386 0.65 14.06 17.88
CA ILE A 386 -0.07 13.07 17.09
C ILE A 386 0.80 11.83 16.95
N LYS A 387 0.21 10.66 17.18
CA LYS A 387 0.91 9.38 17.04
C LYS A 387 0.10 8.44 16.16
N PRO A 388 0.76 7.62 15.33
CA PRO A 388 0.09 6.54 14.64
C PRO A 388 -0.47 5.55 15.65
N LYS A 389 -1.70 5.10 15.41
CA LYS A 389 -2.33 4.01 16.16
C LYS A 389 -1.66 2.67 15.79
N PHE A 390 -2.03 1.58 16.46
CA PHE A 390 -1.46 0.26 16.15
C PHE A 390 -1.87 -0.23 14.76
N ARG A 391 -3.12 0.08 14.37
CA ARG A 391 -3.67 -0.07 13.03
C ARG A 391 -4.19 1.30 12.58
N GLU A 392 -4.32 1.49 11.28
CA GLU A 392 -5.11 2.59 10.70
C GLU A 392 -6.52 2.69 11.31
N SER A 393 -7.13 3.86 11.15
CA SER A 393 -8.49 4.10 11.63
C SER A 393 -9.48 3.05 11.09
N ALA A 394 -10.40 2.61 11.94
CA ALA A 394 -11.35 1.55 11.65
C ALA A 394 -12.50 2.07 10.79
N TYR A 395 -12.25 2.15 9.48
CA TYR A 395 -13.13 2.78 8.50
C TYR A 395 -14.19 1.85 7.88
N THR A 396 -14.35 0.63 8.40
CA THR A 396 -15.43 -0.31 8.01
C THR A 396 -16.02 -0.98 9.25
N PRO A 397 -17.27 -1.48 9.20
CA PRO A 397 -17.91 -2.13 10.34
C PRO A 397 -17.08 -3.29 10.93
N LEU A 398 -16.51 -4.14 10.08
CA LEU A 398 -15.68 -5.26 10.54
C LEU A 398 -14.36 -4.80 11.17
N LYS A 399 -13.75 -3.73 10.65
CA LYS A 399 -12.54 -3.15 11.27
C LYS A 399 -12.84 -2.58 12.65
N LYS A 400 -14.03 -1.98 12.87
CA LYS A 400 -14.43 -1.48 14.21
C LYS A 400 -14.51 -2.60 15.24
N VAL A 401 -14.97 -3.79 14.83
CA VAL A 401 -15.00 -4.99 15.69
C VAL A 401 -13.59 -5.51 16.00
N VAL A 402 -12.70 -5.53 15.00
CA VAL A 402 -11.30 -5.97 15.18
C VAL A 402 -10.53 -4.99 16.07
N GLY A 403 -10.84 -3.71 15.99
CA GLY A 403 -10.26 -2.64 16.80
C GLY A 403 -8.85 -2.23 16.39
N GLU A 404 -8.34 -1.17 17.03
CA GLU A 404 -7.08 -0.49 16.69
C GLU A 404 -6.03 -0.59 17.82
N GLY A 405 -6.33 -1.37 18.87
CA GLY A 405 -5.49 -1.50 20.06
C GLY A 405 -4.21 -2.26 19.82
N THR A 406 -3.14 -1.90 20.54
CA THR A 406 -1.89 -2.67 20.53
C THR A 406 -2.06 -3.99 21.29
N PRO A 407 -1.75 -5.15 20.70
CA PRO A 407 -1.79 -6.44 21.38
C PRO A 407 -0.82 -6.48 22.57
N ARG A 408 -1.23 -7.11 23.68
CA ARG A 408 -0.40 -7.21 24.91
C ARG A 408 0.92 -7.95 24.69
N ASN A 409 0.96 -8.89 23.74
CA ASN A 409 2.11 -9.73 23.41
C ASN A 409 2.96 -9.18 22.25
N PHE A 410 2.83 -7.89 21.89
CA PHE A 410 3.50 -7.32 20.72
C PHE A 410 5.02 -7.52 20.72
N GLU A 411 5.69 -7.33 21.86
CA GLU A 411 7.15 -7.48 21.95
C GLU A 411 7.61 -8.94 21.77
N GLU A 412 6.81 -9.91 22.21
CA GLU A 412 7.06 -11.33 21.95
C GLU A 412 6.91 -11.65 20.46
N MET A 413 5.86 -11.10 19.83
CA MET A 413 5.66 -11.25 18.39
C MET A 413 6.82 -10.64 17.59
N ARG A 414 7.35 -9.48 18.00
CA ARG A 414 8.52 -8.86 17.36
C ARG A 414 9.74 -9.77 17.35
N LYS A 415 10.06 -10.41 18.48
CA LYS A 415 11.18 -11.37 18.57
C LYS A 415 11.00 -12.55 17.62
N LYS A 416 9.78 -13.09 17.52
CA LYS A 416 9.45 -14.18 16.57
C LYS A 416 9.59 -13.75 15.11
N VAL A 417 9.23 -12.50 14.80
CA VAL A 417 9.42 -11.92 13.46
C VAL A 417 10.91 -11.72 13.16
N ASP A 418 11.71 -11.23 14.13
CA ASP A 418 13.15 -11.05 13.97
C ASP A 418 13.87 -12.37 13.66
N GLU A 419 13.47 -13.46 14.32
CA GLU A 419 14.03 -14.78 14.04
C GLU A 419 13.68 -15.26 12.62
N ALA A 420 12.46 -14.98 12.14
CA ALA A 420 12.06 -15.29 10.76
C ALA A 420 12.90 -14.51 9.73
N VAL A 421 13.20 -13.24 10.02
CA VAL A 421 14.07 -12.39 9.20
C VAL A 421 15.49 -12.93 9.15
N PHE A 422 16.06 -13.26 10.30
CA PHE A 422 17.39 -13.89 10.38
C PHE A 422 17.46 -15.18 9.54
N LYS A 423 16.45 -16.05 9.67
CA LYS A 423 16.39 -17.31 8.92
C LYS A 423 16.22 -17.10 7.42
N ALA A 424 15.46 -16.10 6.99
CA ALA A 424 15.34 -15.73 5.58
C ALA A 424 16.68 -15.22 5.01
N ILE A 425 17.40 -14.39 5.75
CA ILE A 425 18.74 -13.90 5.37
C ILE A 425 19.75 -15.05 5.29
N GLU A 426 19.74 -15.96 6.27
CA GLU A 426 20.58 -17.17 6.29
C GLU A 426 20.33 -18.02 5.03
N LYS A 427 19.06 -18.29 4.72
CA LYS A 427 18.66 -19.05 3.52
C LYS A 427 19.11 -18.35 2.23
N LYS A 428 18.90 -17.04 2.11
CA LYS A 428 19.38 -16.21 0.98
C LYS A 428 20.89 -16.38 0.77
N ARG A 429 21.67 -16.25 1.84
CA ARG A 429 23.14 -16.37 1.80
C ARG A 429 23.60 -17.75 1.30
N LYS A 430 23.03 -18.83 1.85
CA LYS A 430 23.35 -20.21 1.44
C LYS A 430 23.07 -20.44 -0.05
N VAL A 431 21.95 -19.91 -0.57
CA VAL A 431 21.59 -20.04 -1.99
C VAL A 431 22.59 -19.28 -2.88
N ILE A 432 22.94 -18.04 -2.52
CA ILE A 432 23.91 -17.25 -3.29
C ILE A 432 25.28 -17.94 -3.32
N GLU A 433 25.75 -18.43 -2.18
CA GLU A 433 27.03 -19.15 -2.09
C GLU A 433 27.04 -20.41 -2.98
N LYS A 434 25.96 -21.21 -2.92
CA LYS A 434 25.80 -22.39 -3.76
C LYS A 434 25.82 -22.05 -5.26
N LEU A 435 25.18 -20.94 -5.66
CA LEU A 435 25.14 -20.50 -7.05
C LEU A 435 26.50 -19.97 -7.53
N ARG A 436 27.20 -19.19 -6.70
CA ARG A 436 28.54 -18.69 -7.00
C ARG A 436 29.55 -19.84 -7.14
N ASN A 437 29.54 -20.80 -6.21
CA ASN A 437 30.44 -21.95 -6.26
C ASN A 437 30.21 -22.81 -7.51
N ARG A 438 28.95 -22.98 -7.95
CA ARG A 438 28.61 -23.66 -9.20
C ARG A 438 29.12 -22.94 -10.46
N ALA A 439 29.18 -21.62 -10.45
CA ALA A 439 29.72 -20.84 -11.57
C ALA A 439 31.25 -21.01 -11.66
N THR A 440 31.95 -21.04 -10.53
CA THR A 440 33.40 -21.24 -10.48
C THR A 440 33.82 -22.64 -10.95
N THR A 441 33.06 -23.70 -10.61
CA THR A 441 33.35 -25.08 -11.06
C THR A 441 33.09 -25.32 -12.55
N LYS A 442 32.36 -24.44 -13.25
CA LYS A 442 32.15 -24.54 -14.71
C LYS A 442 33.20 -23.79 -15.54
N LEU A 443 34.07 -23.02 -14.90
CA LEU A 443 35.12 -22.21 -15.54
C LEU A 443 36.53 -22.85 -15.41
N ILE A 444 36.62 -24.02 -14.75
CA ILE A 444 37.79 -24.90 -14.66
C ILE A 444 37.44 -26.16 -15.43
#